data_AF-A0A920UL96-F1
#
_entry.id   AF-A0A920UL96-F1
#
_cell.length_a   1.000
_cell.length_b   1.000
_cell.length_c   1.000
_cell.angle_alpha   90.00
_cell.angle_beta   90.00
_cell.angle_gamma   90.00
#
_symmetry.space_group_name_H-M   'P 1'
#
loop_
_entity.id
_entity.type
_entity.pdbx_description
1 polymer ?
#
loop_
_entity_poly.entity_id
_entity_poly.type
_entity_poly.pdbx_seq_one_letter_code
_entity_poly.pdbx_strand_id
1 'polypeptide(L)'
;MLPGMQLEFPGTYWSFEGEKSEQAETLASLQYLYIVALIIIYALLAIPFNSYIQPLIVMAAIPFGLIGAVWGHVVMGMEVTILSGFGVVALTGVVVNDSLVMVDYVNRKRGIGLSEMESARQAGLARFRPILLTSLTTFAGLTPAAREKFAGQVPRADGHLAWLRGHLCHRHHADPRAVDVPHPRGYPHFLPRSGGQALILPLGQALGLGQEGRYPPP
;
A
#
# COMPACT_ATOMS: atom_id res chain seq x y z
N MET A 1 -27.25 -8.27 -13.03
CA MET A 1 -28.51 -7.50 -12.84
C MET A 1 -28.20 -6.10 -13.34
N LEU A 2 -28.70 -5.68 -14.50
CA LEU A 2 -29.77 -4.67 -14.57
C LEU A 2 -30.27 -4.56 -16.04
N PRO A 3 -31.23 -5.39 -16.49
CA PRO A 3 -31.87 -5.22 -17.80
C PRO A 3 -32.99 -4.15 -17.81
N GLY A 4 -33.28 -3.51 -16.66
CA GLY A 4 -34.45 -2.65 -16.49
C GLY A 4 -34.22 -1.14 -16.60
N MET A 5 -32.96 -0.67 -16.64
CA MET A 5 -32.65 0.77 -16.58
C MET A 5 -32.41 1.43 -17.94
N GLN A 6 -32.50 0.68 -19.04
CA GLN A 6 -32.30 1.19 -20.41
C GLN A 6 -33.51 1.93 -20.98
N LEU A 7 -34.65 1.90 -20.27
CA LEU A 7 -35.90 2.53 -20.73
C LEU A 7 -36.09 3.98 -20.27
N GLU A 8 -35.26 4.47 -19.34
CA GLU A 8 -35.41 5.84 -18.78
C GLU A 8 -34.46 6.90 -19.36
N PHE A 9 -33.41 6.52 -20.09
CA PHE A 9 -32.46 7.48 -20.68
C PHE A 9 -32.00 7.07 -22.10
N PRO A 10 -32.70 7.47 -23.17
CA PRO A 10 -32.31 7.17 -24.54
C PRO A 10 -31.17 8.11 -24.97
N GLY A 11 -29.92 7.72 -24.69
CA GLY A 11 -28.75 8.47 -25.13
C GLY A 11 -27.45 8.20 -24.38
N THR A 12 -27.47 7.45 -23.28
CA THR A 12 -26.27 7.12 -22.51
C THR A 12 -25.82 5.68 -22.76
N TYR A 13 -24.76 5.53 -23.54
CA TYR A 13 -24.05 4.26 -23.70
C TYR A 13 -23.14 4.06 -22.48
N TRP A 14 -23.54 3.18 -21.54
CA TRP A 14 -22.63 2.67 -20.52
C TRP A 14 -21.67 1.68 -21.19
N SER A 15 -20.40 2.07 -21.37
CA SER A 15 -19.39 1.23 -22.00
C SER A 15 -18.30 0.83 -21.01
N PHE A 16 -18.09 -0.49 -20.86
CA PHE A 16 -16.92 -1.06 -20.17
C PHE A 16 -15.59 -0.76 -20.91
N GLU A 17 -15.69 -0.26 -22.14
CA GLU A 17 -14.56 0.14 -22.98
C GLU A 17 -13.84 1.37 -22.40
N GLY A 18 -14.58 2.32 -21.84
CA GLY A 18 -14.01 3.54 -21.24
C GLY A 18 -13.13 3.25 -20.03
N GLU A 19 -13.60 2.45 -19.07
CA GLU A 19 -12.85 2.13 -17.84
C GLU A 19 -11.56 1.36 -18.12
N LYS A 20 -11.57 0.46 -19.10
CA LYS A 20 -10.36 -0.25 -19.53
C LYS A 20 -9.37 0.67 -20.24
N SER A 21 -9.86 1.59 -21.07
CA SER A 21 -9.03 2.60 -21.74
C SER A 21 -8.37 3.52 -20.71
N GLU A 22 -9.13 4.06 -19.75
CA GLU A 22 -8.61 4.92 -18.69
C GLU A 22 -7.56 4.21 -17.83
N GLN A 23 -7.76 2.92 -17.51
CA GLN A 23 -6.75 2.13 -16.81
C GLN A 23 -5.47 1.96 -17.64
N ALA A 24 -5.59 1.66 -18.93
CA ALA A 24 -4.43 1.50 -19.82
C ALA A 24 -3.65 2.81 -19.97
N GLU A 25 -4.32 3.95 -20.13
CA GLU A 25 -3.70 5.28 -20.18
C GLU A 25 -2.97 5.61 -18.87
N THR A 26 -3.57 5.26 -17.73
CA THR A 26 -2.95 5.45 -16.42
C THR A 26 -1.71 4.57 -16.24
N LEU A 27 -1.78 3.29 -16.65
CA LEU A 27 -0.63 2.39 -16.64
C LEU A 27 0.51 2.90 -17.53
N ALA A 28 0.19 3.39 -18.73
CA ALA A 28 1.18 3.96 -19.65
C ALA A 28 1.86 5.19 -19.05
N SER A 29 1.10 6.07 -18.41
CA SER A 29 1.62 7.24 -17.69
C SER A 29 2.53 6.83 -16.52
N LEU A 30 2.12 5.82 -15.75
CA LEU A 30 2.92 5.26 -14.66
C LEU A 30 4.23 4.64 -15.17
N GLN A 31 4.19 3.91 -16.28
CA GLN A 31 5.38 3.32 -16.90
C GLN A 31 6.35 4.41 -17.38
N TYR A 32 5.83 5.49 -17.97
CA TYR A 32 6.66 6.64 -18.37
C TYR A 32 7.34 7.29 -17.15
N LEU A 33 6.57 7.59 -16.10
CA LEU A 33 7.09 8.14 -14.85
C LEU A 33 8.12 7.21 -14.19
N TYR A 34 7.90 5.90 -14.27
CA TYR A 34 8.82 4.90 -13.75
C TYR A 34 10.16 4.94 -14.48
N ILE A 35 10.18 5.01 -15.82
CA ILE A 35 11.42 5.13 -16.61
C ILE A 35 12.16 6.43 -16.26
N VAL A 36 11.45 7.55 -16.16
CA VAL A 36 12.05 8.84 -15.75
C VAL A 36 12.66 8.74 -14.34
N ALA A 37 11.95 8.11 -13.40
CA ALA A 37 12.46 7.89 -12.06
C ALA A 37 13.73 7.02 -12.05
N LEU A 38 13.80 5.97 -12.89
CA LEU A 38 14.99 5.14 -13.04
C LEU A 38 16.21 5.93 -13.54
N ILE A 39 16.02 6.85 -14.48
CA ILE A 39 17.08 7.74 -14.97
C ILE A 39 17.56 8.68 -13.86
N ILE A 40 16.62 9.26 -13.10
CA ILE A 40 16.94 10.14 -11.97
C ILE A 40 17.71 9.36 -10.89
N ILE A 41 17.25 8.17 -10.52
CA ILE A 41 17.93 7.30 -9.55
C ILE A 41 19.35 6.99 -10.04
N TYR A 42 19.53 6.61 -11.29
CA TYR A 42 20.85 6.36 -11.86
C TYR A 42 21.78 7.59 -11.73
N ALA A 43 21.29 8.78 -12.09
CA ALA A 43 22.04 10.02 -11.97
C ALA A 43 22.39 10.34 -10.51
N LEU A 44 21.44 10.16 -9.58
CA LEU A 44 21.66 10.37 -8.15
C LEU A 44 22.67 9.40 -7.56
N LEU A 45 22.78 8.17 -8.08
CA LEU A 45 23.75 7.17 -7.64
C LEU A 45 25.14 7.35 -8.27
N ALA A 46 25.21 7.91 -9.48
CA ALA A 46 26.49 8.17 -10.14
C ALA A 46 27.35 9.19 -9.36
N ILE A 47 26.71 10.17 -8.72
CA ILE A 47 27.39 11.22 -7.92
C ILE A 47 28.17 10.64 -6.72
N PRO A 48 27.54 9.90 -5.77
CA PRO A 48 28.23 9.38 -4.59
C PRO A 48 29.24 8.27 -4.94
N PHE A 49 29.00 7.49 -5.98
CA PHE A 49 29.90 6.40 -6.37
C PHE A 49 31.08 6.84 -7.23
N ASN A 50 31.03 8.07 -7.78
CA ASN A 50 32.03 8.60 -8.71
C ASN A 50 32.40 7.57 -9.81
N SER A 51 31.39 6.84 -10.27
CA SER A 51 31.53 5.72 -11.18
C SER A 51 30.21 5.52 -11.93
N TYR A 52 30.32 5.20 -13.22
CA TYR A 52 29.16 4.89 -14.06
C TYR A 52 28.77 3.40 -14.02
N ILE A 53 29.73 2.53 -13.70
CA ILE A 53 29.50 1.08 -13.68
C ILE A 53 28.81 0.64 -12.38
N GLN A 54 29.14 1.26 -11.25
CA GLN A 54 28.56 0.87 -9.96
C GLN A 54 27.05 1.13 -9.85
N PRO A 55 26.52 2.30 -10.28
CA PRO A 55 25.07 2.50 -10.40
C PRO A 55 24.43 1.46 -11.33
N LEU A 56 25.09 1.09 -12.44
CA LEU A 56 24.57 0.09 -13.37
C LEU A 56 24.41 -1.29 -12.71
N ILE A 57 25.33 -1.67 -11.81
CA ILE A 57 25.21 -2.91 -11.02
C ILE A 57 23.98 -2.85 -10.10
N VAL A 58 23.69 -1.69 -9.50
CA VAL A 58 22.47 -1.49 -8.70
C VAL A 58 21.22 -1.59 -9.58
N MET A 59 21.23 -0.98 -10.77
CA MET A 59 20.12 -1.05 -11.73
C MET A 59 19.87 -2.49 -12.21
N ALA A 60 20.91 -3.32 -12.30
CA ALA A 60 20.77 -4.72 -12.66
C ALA A 60 19.97 -5.54 -11.64
N ALA A 61 19.80 -5.07 -10.39
CA ALA A 61 18.95 -5.73 -9.39
C ALA A 61 17.45 -5.55 -9.66
N ILE A 62 17.06 -4.47 -10.34
CA ILE A 62 15.67 -4.11 -10.63
C ILE A 62 14.91 -5.16 -11.46
N PRO A 63 15.45 -5.69 -12.58
CA PRO A 63 14.76 -6.75 -13.32
C PRO A 63 14.50 -8.00 -12.47
N PHE A 64 15.36 -8.33 -11.51
CA PHE A 64 15.11 -9.44 -10.58
C PHE A 64 13.93 -9.14 -9.66
N GLY A 65 13.81 -7.90 -9.18
CA GLY A 65 12.64 -7.45 -8.44
C GLY A 65 11.35 -7.55 -9.24
N LEU A 66 11.41 -7.17 -10.53
CA LEU A 66 10.27 -7.24 -11.44
C LEU A 66 9.84 -8.69 -11.73
N ILE A 67 10.79 -9.60 -11.93
CA ILE A 67 10.54 -11.04 -12.05
C ILE A 67 9.79 -11.55 -10.80
N GLY A 68 10.23 -11.15 -9.61
CA GLY A 68 9.54 -11.50 -8.35
C GLY A 68 8.11 -10.96 -8.28
N ALA A 69 7.88 -9.73 -8.72
CA ALA A 69 6.55 -9.11 -8.75
C ALA A 69 5.60 -9.82 -9.75
N VAL A 70 6.09 -10.16 -10.94
CA VAL A 70 5.35 -10.92 -11.96
C VAL A 70 5.04 -12.32 -11.44
N TRP A 71 6.03 -13.00 -10.85
CA TRP A 71 5.84 -14.33 -10.25
C TRP A 71 4.78 -14.28 -9.15
N GLY A 72 4.79 -13.24 -8.32
CA GLY A 72 3.77 -13.01 -7.29
C GLY A 72 2.36 -12.92 -7.89
N HIS A 73 2.18 -12.19 -8.99
CA HIS A 73 0.89 -12.11 -9.67
C HIS A 73 0.43 -13.45 -10.24
N VAL A 74 1.36 -14.20 -10.85
CA VAL A 74 1.08 -15.53 -11.40
C VAL A 74 0.65 -16.51 -10.30
N VAL A 75 1.36 -16.53 -9.17
CA VAL A 75 1.03 -17.43 -8.05
C VAL A 75 -0.30 -17.05 -7.39
N MET A 76 -0.61 -15.76 -7.31
CA MET A 76 -1.86 -15.27 -6.73
C MET A 76 -3.05 -15.30 -7.72
N GLY A 77 -2.80 -15.53 -9.02
CA GLY A 77 -3.83 -15.54 -10.06
C GLY A 77 -4.53 -14.19 -10.26
N MET A 78 -3.86 -13.07 -9.94
CA MET A 78 -4.43 -11.72 -10.02
C MET A 78 -3.99 -10.99 -11.28
N GLU A 79 -4.91 -10.21 -11.87
CA GLU A 79 -4.60 -9.32 -12.99
C GLU A 79 -3.70 -8.15 -12.56
N VAL A 80 -2.90 -7.65 -13.50
CA VAL A 80 -2.07 -6.46 -13.29
C VAL A 80 -2.96 -5.23 -13.30
N THR A 81 -3.05 -4.54 -12.16
CA THR A 81 -3.85 -3.32 -11.97
C THR A 81 -2.95 -2.11 -11.70
N ILE A 82 -3.51 -0.90 -11.72
CA ILE A 82 -2.79 0.33 -11.33
C ILE A 82 -2.14 0.18 -9.94
N LEU A 83 -2.86 -0.43 -8.99
CA LEU A 83 -2.37 -0.67 -7.63
C LEU A 83 -1.15 -1.60 -7.61
N SER A 84 -1.14 -2.61 -8.47
CA SER A 84 0.02 -3.48 -8.67
C SER A 84 1.21 -2.70 -9.24
N GLY A 85 0.97 -1.78 -10.17
CA GLY A 85 1.99 -0.86 -10.70
C GLY A 85 2.67 -0.04 -9.60
N PHE A 86 1.92 0.54 -8.68
CA PHE A 86 2.50 1.21 -7.50
C PHE A 86 3.32 0.25 -6.62
N GLY A 87 2.88 -1.01 -6.49
CA GLY A 87 3.63 -2.06 -5.80
C GLY A 87 4.99 -2.34 -6.44
N VAL A 88 5.06 -2.38 -7.77
CA VAL A 88 6.33 -2.53 -8.51
C VAL A 88 7.28 -1.36 -8.27
N VAL A 89 6.76 -0.12 -8.28
CA VAL A 89 7.55 1.08 -7.98
C VAL A 89 8.09 1.03 -6.55
N ALA A 90 7.25 0.68 -5.57
CA ALA A 90 7.65 0.53 -4.18
C ALA A 90 8.72 -0.56 -3.99
N LEU A 91 8.53 -1.71 -4.64
CA LEU A 91 9.49 -2.82 -4.62
C LEU A 91 10.85 -2.42 -5.20
N THR A 92 10.85 -1.63 -6.27
CA THR A 92 12.08 -1.10 -6.88
C THR A 92 12.87 -0.26 -5.87
N GLY A 93 12.21 0.58 -5.08
CA GLY A 93 12.85 1.38 -4.04
C GLY A 93 13.58 0.53 -2.99
N VAL A 94 12.93 -0.56 -2.52
CA VAL A 94 13.54 -1.50 -1.58
C VAL A 94 14.77 -2.17 -2.19
N VAL A 95 14.64 -2.68 -3.42
CA VAL A 95 15.73 -3.37 -4.15
C VAL A 95 16.92 -2.44 -4.40
N VAL A 96 16.68 -1.19 -4.80
CA VAL A 96 17.72 -0.18 -5.02
C VAL A 96 18.41 0.16 -3.71
N ASN A 97 17.66 0.36 -2.62
CA ASN A 97 18.22 0.67 -1.31
C ASN A 97 19.14 -0.46 -0.79
N ASP A 98 18.68 -1.71 -0.90
CA ASP A 98 19.46 -2.87 -0.43
C ASP A 98 20.76 -3.04 -1.24
N SER A 99 20.67 -2.86 -2.57
CA SER A 99 21.81 -2.97 -3.48
C SER A 99 22.81 -1.82 -3.27
N LEU A 100 22.31 -0.59 -3.11
CA LEU A 100 23.12 0.61 -2.84
C LEU A 100 23.94 0.42 -1.57
N VAL A 101 23.28 0.04 -0.48
CA VAL A 101 23.93 -0.16 0.83
C VAL A 101 25.00 -1.25 0.79
N MET A 102 24.78 -2.30 0.00
CA MET A 102 25.77 -3.36 -0.20
C MET A 102 26.98 -2.85 -0.99
N VAL A 103 26.75 -2.23 -2.15
CA VAL A 103 27.82 -1.70 -3.02
C VAL A 103 28.65 -0.64 -2.31
N ASP A 104 28.01 0.29 -1.58
CA ASP A 104 28.70 1.27 -0.74
C ASP A 104 29.62 0.61 0.28
N TYR A 105 29.14 -0.44 0.97
CA TYR A 105 29.96 -1.13 1.96
C TYR A 105 31.16 -1.84 1.31
N VAL A 106 30.97 -2.47 0.14
CA VAL A 106 32.07 -3.06 -0.63
C VAL A 106 33.10 -2.00 -0.99
N ASN A 107 32.67 -0.83 -1.49
CA ASN A 107 33.58 0.26 -1.85
C ASN A 107 34.35 0.79 -0.64
N ARG A 108 33.70 0.94 0.51
CA ARG A 108 34.37 1.34 1.77
C ARG A 108 35.44 0.34 2.19
N LYS A 109 35.19 -0.97 2.00
CA LYS A 109 36.18 -2.03 2.29
C LYS A 109 37.32 -2.05 1.28
N ARG A 110 37.05 -1.79 0.00
CA ARG A 110 38.10 -1.60 -1.01
C ARG A 110 38.98 -0.39 -0.71
N GLY A 111 38.39 0.70 -0.21
CA GLY A 111 39.12 1.92 0.17
C GLY A 111 40.16 1.73 1.30
N ILE A 112 39.99 0.70 2.14
CA ILE A 112 40.97 0.32 3.18
C ILE A 112 41.96 -0.76 2.72
N GLY A 113 42.01 -1.06 1.42
CA GLY A 113 43.01 -1.95 0.81
C GLY A 113 42.66 -3.44 0.77
N LEU A 114 41.42 -3.83 1.11
CA LEU A 114 40.97 -5.23 0.97
C LEU A 114 40.80 -5.61 -0.51
N SER A 115 41.10 -6.87 -0.84
CA SER A 115 40.84 -7.42 -2.18
C SER A 115 39.33 -7.40 -2.50
N GLU A 116 38.96 -7.43 -3.78
CA GLU A 116 37.54 -7.38 -4.21
C GLU A 116 36.71 -8.51 -3.59
N MET A 117 37.24 -9.74 -3.62
CA MET A 117 36.57 -10.91 -3.07
C MET A 117 36.41 -10.82 -1.55
N GLU A 118 37.43 -10.37 -0.83
CA GLU A 118 37.37 -10.24 0.62
C GLU A 118 36.44 -9.10 1.04
N SER A 119 36.43 -8.00 0.29
CA SER A 119 35.51 -6.88 0.48
C SER A 119 34.06 -7.32 0.31
N ALA A 120 33.76 -8.11 -0.74
CA ALA A 120 32.44 -8.67 -0.98
C ALA A 120 32.01 -9.65 0.12
N ARG A 121 32.93 -10.52 0.59
CA ARG A 121 32.66 -11.45 1.69
C ARG A 121 32.30 -10.73 2.98
N GLN A 122 33.08 -9.72 3.36
CA GLN A 122 32.82 -8.93 4.57
C GLN A 122 31.54 -8.10 4.45
N ALA A 123 31.26 -7.53 3.28
CA ALA A 123 30.02 -6.82 3.02
C ALA A 123 28.80 -7.72 3.18
N GLY A 124 28.85 -8.92 2.59
CA GLY A 124 27.81 -9.94 2.73
C GLY A 124 27.53 -10.25 4.20
N LEU A 125 28.57 -10.58 4.98
CA LEU A 125 28.40 -10.91 6.41
C LEU A 125 27.82 -9.75 7.23
N ALA A 126 28.25 -8.52 6.97
CA ALA A 126 27.79 -7.34 7.70
C ALA A 126 26.34 -6.95 7.35
N ARG A 127 25.93 -7.16 6.10
CA ARG A 127 24.62 -6.69 5.58
C ARG A 127 23.55 -7.76 5.51
N PHE A 128 23.91 -9.04 5.59
CA PHE A 128 22.96 -10.15 5.54
C PHE A 128 21.86 -10.01 6.61
N ARG A 129 22.23 -9.71 7.86
CA ARG A 129 21.25 -9.55 8.95
C ARG A 129 20.27 -8.39 8.69
N PRO A 130 20.73 -7.15 8.40
CA PRO A 130 19.82 -6.06 8.02
C PRO A 130 18.89 -6.40 6.84
N ILE A 131 19.43 -6.95 5.75
CA ILE A 131 18.64 -7.24 4.53
C ILE A 131 17.54 -8.28 4.83
N LEU A 132 17.86 -9.30 5.63
CA LEU A 132 16.85 -10.27 6.08
C LEU A 132 15.78 -9.63 6.96
N LEU A 133 16.13 -8.72 7.86
CA LEU A 133 15.17 -8.04 8.71
C LEU A 133 14.22 -7.15 7.91
N THR A 134 14.74 -6.41 6.93
CA THR A 134 13.92 -5.59 6.02
C THR A 134 12.95 -6.49 5.25
N SER A 135 13.45 -7.56 4.64
CA SER A 135 12.64 -8.52 3.89
C SER A 135 11.54 -9.14 4.76
N LEU A 136 11.89 -9.58 5.98
CA LEU A 136 10.96 -10.17 6.93
C LEU A 136 9.91 -9.16 7.38
N THR A 137 10.30 -7.91 7.62
CA THR A 137 9.38 -6.85 8.05
C THR A 137 8.41 -6.48 6.94
N THR A 138 8.88 -6.37 5.69
CA THR A 138 8.01 -6.14 4.53
C THR A 138 7.03 -7.29 4.34
N PHE A 139 7.50 -8.54 4.44
CA PHE A 139 6.63 -9.70 4.35
C PHE A 139 5.60 -9.72 5.49
N ALA A 140 6.02 -9.50 6.73
CA ALA A 140 5.14 -9.46 7.89
C ALA A 140 4.10 -8.34 7.79
N GLY A 141 4.50 -7.15 7.30
CA GLY A 141 3.60 -6.00 7.14
C GLY A 141 2.59 -6.19 6.00
N LEU A 142 2.98 -6.83 4.90
CA LEU A 142 2.11 -7.07 3.76
C LEU A 142 1.25 -8.34 3.90
N THR A 143 1.64 -9.29 4.75
CA THR A 143 0.92 -10.55 5.00
C THR A 143 -0.56 -10.34 5.40
N PRO A 144 -0.91 -9.51 6.41
CA PRO A 144 -2.31 -9.33 6.81
C PRO A 144 -3.14 -8.70 5.69
N ALA A 145 -2.62 -7.66 5.02
CA ALA A 145 -3.29 -7.00 3.90
C ALA A 145 -3.51 -7.94 2.70
N ALA A 146 -2.54 -8.81 2.42
CA ALA A 146 -2.69 -9.84 1.39
C ALA A 146 -3.79 -10.84 1.77
N ARG A 147 -3.77 -11.35 3.01
CA ARG A 147 -4.75 -12.34 3.51
C ARG A 147 -6.17 -11.81 3.54
N GLU A 148 -6.39 -10.55 3.86
CA GLU A 148 -7.73 -9.94 3.86
C GLU A 148 -8.35 -9.93 2.45
N LYS A 149 -7.56 -9.63 1.41
CA LYS A 149 -8.04 -9.70 0.02
C LYS A 149 -8.43 -11.12 -0.39
N PHE A 150 -7.66 -12.13 0.03
CA PHE A 150 -8.03 -13.54 -0.16
C PHE A 150 -9.30 -13.91 0.61
N ALA A 151 -9.45 -13.45 1.86
CA ALA A 151 -10.61 -13.76 2.70
C ALA A 151 -11.89 -13.01 2.28
N GLY A 152 -11.78 -11.84 1.64
CA GLY A 152 -12.91 -11.06 1.12
C GLY A 152 -13.55 -11.62 -0.15
N GLN A 153 -12.85 -12.51 -0.87
CA GLN A 153 -13.39 -13.23 -2.03
C GLN A 153 -14.08 -14.55 -1.66
N VAL A 154 -13.87 -15.07 -0.44
CA VAL A 154 -14.62 -16.22 0.08
C VAL A 154 -15.95 -15.71 0.63
N PRO A 155 -17.11 -16.13 0.09
CA PRO A 155 -18.40 -15.74 0.64
C PRO A 155 -18.46 -16.15 2.11
N ARG A 156 -18.46 -15.17 3.02
CA ARG A 156 -18.69 -15.42 4.46
C ARG A 156 -20.09 -16.02 4.62
N ALA A 157 -20.16 -17.32 4.93
CA ALA A 157 -21.40 -18.02 5.24
C ALA A 157 -22.16 -17.41 6.44
N ASP A 158 -21.48 -16.56 7.19
CA ASP A 158 -21.91 -15.76 8.34
C ASP A 158 -23.09 -14.82 8.01
N GLY A 159 -23.23 -14.40 6.75
CA GLY A 159 -24.29 -13.50 6.31
C GLY A 159 -25.69 -14.11 6.43
N HIS A 160 -25.83 -15.43 6.26
CA HIS A 160 -27.13 -16.11 6.37
C HIS A 160 -27.62 -16.18 7.82
N LEU A 161 -26.70 -16.31 8.79
CA LEU A 161 -27.02 -16.29 10.23
C LEU A 161 -27.33 -14.87 10.72
N ALA A 162 -26.64 -13.85 10.19
CA ALA A 162 -26.95 -12.44 10.46
C ALA A 162 -28.32 -12.04 9.88
N TRP A 163 -28.65 -12.49 8.66
CA TRP A 163 -29.97 -12.28 8.04
C TRP A 163 -31.08 -13.03 8.79
N LEU A 164 -30.87 -14.29 9.20
CA LEU A 164 -31.82 -15.05 10.01
C LEU A 164 -32.07 -14.42 11.39
N ARG A 165 -31.01 -13.93 12.06
CA ARG A 165 -31.14 -13.24 13.34
C ARG A 165 -31.88 -11.90 13.20
N GLY A 166 -31.69 -11.17 12.10
CA GLY A 166 -32.47 -9.97 11.77
C GLY A 166 -33.94 -10.26 11.48
N HIS A 167 -34.24 -11.33 10.74
CA HIS A 167 -35.61 -11.74 10.45
C HIS A 167 -36.38 -12.26 11.67
N LEU A 168 -35.70 -12.87 12.63
CA LEU A 168 -36.27 -13.28 13.91
C LEU A 168 -36.57 -12.07 14.81
N CYS A 169 -35.76 -11.01 14.75
CA CYS A 169 -35.98 -9.79 15.53
C CYS A 169 -37.22 -9.01 15.05
N HIS A 170 -37.51 -9.04 13.74
CA HIS A 170 -38.67 -8.32 13.17
C HIS A 170 -40.03 -9.02 13.36
N ARG A 171 -40.06 -10.23 13.95
CA ARG A 171 -41.28 -11.04 14.09
C ARG A 171 -41.96 -10.91 15.47
N HIS A 172 -41.44 -10.08 16.38
CA HIS A 172 -41.97 -9.96 17.76
C HIS A 172 -42.62 -8.62 18.14
N HIS A 173 -42.67 -7.63 17.23
CA HIS A 173 -43.44 -6.39 17.43
C HIS A 173 -44.34 -6.10 16.23
N ALA A 174 -45.43 -6.86 16.11
CA ALA A 174 -46.59 -6.48 15.29
C ALA A 174 -47.74 -6.13 16.25
N ASP A 175 -47.77 -4.87 16.67
CA ASP A 175 -48.93 -4.28 17.35
C ASP A 175 -49.92 -3.83 16.25
N PRO A 176 -51.14 -4.40 16.17
CA PRO A 176 -52.09 -4.14 15.08
C PRO A 176 -52.87 -2.82 15.22
N ARG A 177 -52.31 -1.78 15.87
CA ARG A 177 -53.03 -0.51 16.13
C ARG A 177 -52.31 0.78 15.68
N ALA A 178 -51.49 0.72 14.63
CA ALA A 178 -50.97 1.94 14.01
C ALA A 178 -51.95 2.46 12.93
N VAL A 179 -52.71 3.48 13.31
CA VAL A 179 -53.62 4.27 12.47
C VAL A 179 -52.82 5.04 11.41
N ASP A 180 -53.29 4.98 10.17
CA ASP A 180 -52.77 5.73 9.02
C ASP A 180 -52.99 7.24 9.22
N VAL A 181 -51.91 8.03 9.24
CA VAL A 181 -51.96 9.50 9.23
C VAL A 181 -51.13 10.01 8.06
N PRO A 182 -51.68 10.82 7.14
CA PRO A 182 -50.94 11.31 5.98
C PRO A 182 -49.99 12.46 6.38
N HIS A 183 -48.74 12.41 5.95
CA HIS A 183 -47.75 13.48 6.15
C HIS A 183 -47.58 14.33 4.87
N PRO A 184 -47.64 15.68 4.95
CA PRO A 184 -47.42 16.56 3.82
C PRO A 184 -45.91 16.82 3.59
N ARG A 185 -45.61 17.25 2.36
CA ARG A 185 -44.27 17.59 1.83
C ARG A 185 -43.44 18.47 2.77
N GLY A 186 -42.14 18.17 2.90
CA GLY A 186 -41.16 19.07 3.52
C GLY A 186 -39.74 18.52 3.46
N TYR A 187 -38.84 19.25 2.81
CA TYR A 187 -37.41 18.99 2.63
C TYR A 187 -36.66 18.76 3.96
N PRO A 188 -35.64 17.87 4.04
CA PRO A 188 -34.79 17.84 5.20
C PRO A 188 -33.75 18.96 5.13
N HIS A 189 -34.00 19.95 5.99
CA HIS A 189 -33.03 20.89 6.52
C HIS A 189 -31.80 20.16 7.06
N PHE A 190 -30.63 20.59 6.57
CA PHE A 190 -29.34 20.39 7.19
C PHE A 190 -29.31 21.14 8.54
N LEU A 191 -29.22 20.42 9.67
CA LEU A 191 -28.64 20.96 10.90
C LEU A 191 -27.87 19.88 11.66
N PRO A 192 -26.63 20.18 12.12
CA PRO A 192 -25.70 19.23 12.70
C PRO A 192 -25.99 19.03 14.20
N ARG A 193 -25.97 17.78 14.64
CA ARG A 193 -25.97 17.47 16.07
C ARG A 193 -24.58 17.72 16.64
N SER A 194 -24.56 18.55 17.66
CA SER A 194 -23.43 18.92 18.50
C SER A 194 -22.86 17.74 19.29
N GLY A 195 -21.57 17.82 19.59
CA GLY A 195 -20.93 17.11 20.68
C GLY A 195 -19.79 16.18 20.24
N GLY A 196 -18.55 16.64 20.39
CA GLY A 196 -17.41 15.71 20.52
C GLY A 196 -16.15 15.98 19.69
N GLN A 197 -15.82 17.23 19.37
CA GLN A 197 -14.42 17.60 19.11
C GLN A 197 -13.81 18.12 20.42
N ALA A 198 -13.18 17.24 21.18
CA ALA A 198 -12.20 17.58 22.22
C ALA A 198 -11.60 16.29 22.80
N LEU A 199 -10.61 15.70 22.12
CA LEU A 199 -9.63 14.83 22.81
C LEU A 199 -8.32 14.73 22.03
N ILE A 200 -7.72 15.89 21.77
CA ILE A 200 -6.27 15.98 21.52
C ILE A 200 -5.65 16.23 22.89
N LEU A 201 -5.08 15.17 23.48
CA LEU A 201 -4.08 15.10 24.57
C LEU A 201 -4.30 15.92 25.87
N PRO A 202 -4.02 15.36 27.06
CA PRO A 202 -2.68 14.81 27.32
C PRO A 202 -2.62 13.51 28.13
N LEU A 203 -1.99 12.50 27.53
CA LEU A 203 -1.42 11.31 28.18
C LEU A 203 -0.11 11.63 28.95
N GLY A 204 0.08 12.89 29.36
CA GLY A 204 1.27 13.38 30.08
C GLY A 204 1.11 13.41 31.60
N GLN A 205 -0.08 13.08 32.14
CA GLN A 205 -0.36 13.08 33.58
C GLN A 205 -0.46 11.67 34.21
N ALA A 206 -0.29 10.60 33.43
CA ALA A 206 -0.40 9.22 33.91
C ALA A 206 0.95 8.56 34.29
N LEU A 207 2.08 9.20 34.01
CA LEU A 207 3.42 8.65 34.27
C LEU A 207 4.23 9.61 35.13
N GLY A 208 3.88 9.71 36.42
CA GLY A 208 4.56 10.52 37.42
C GLY A 208 6.07 10.27 37.54
N LEU A 209 6.84 10.85 36.63
CA LEU A 209 8.27 11.10 36.67
C LEU A 209 8.39 12.62 36.49
N GLY A 210 8.51 13.44 37.53
CA GLY A 210 9.61 13.35 38.49
C GLY A 210 10.84 14.02 37.88
N GLN A 211 10.85 15.36 37.95
CA GLN A 211 11.99 16.30 37.89
C GLN A 211 13.39 15.69 37.69
N GLU A 212 14.12 16.11 36.65
CA GLU A 212 15.52 16.57 36.75
C GLU A 212 16.09 17.06 35.40
N GLY A 213 16.92 18.11 35.43
CA GLY A 213 17.94 18.33 34.40
C GLY A 213 17.80 19.57 33.51
N ARG A 214 18.12 20.75 34.05
CA ARG A 214 18.54 21.95 33.28
C ARG A 214 19.83 21.67 32.50
N TYR A 215 19.87 22.05 31.23
CA TYR A 215 21.10 22.46 30.53
C TYR A 215 20.79 23.64 29.59
N PRO A 216 21.59 24.73 29.60
CA PRO A 216 21.35 25.91 28.75
C PRO A 216 22.06 25.78 27.38
N PRO A 217 21.56 26.46 26.32
CA PRO A 217 22.23 26.57 25.02
C PRO A 217 23.23 27.77 24.99
N PRO A 218 24.06 27.90 23.94
CA PRO A 218 25.43 28.43 24.00
C PRO A 218 25.56 29.94 24.20
#